data_AF-A0A1W9S927-F1
#
_entry.id   AF-A0A1W9S927-F1
#
_cell.length_a   1.000
_cell.length_b   1.000
_cell.length_c   1.000
_cell.angle_alpha   90.00
_cell.angle_beta   90.00
_cell.angle_gamma   90.00
#
_symmetry.space_group_name_H-M   'P 1'
#
loop_
_entity.id
_entity.type
_entity.pdbx_description
1 polymer ?
#
loop_
_entity_poly.entity_id
_entity_poly.type
_entity_poly.pdbx_seq_one_letter_code
_entity_poly.pdbx_strand_id
1 'polypeptide(L)' 'MHTIDFLLFFVSIFLIILVMVQESKDDVNNTFTGEKSDLFKNQKQRGAELVLARVSIATSIAFIGLAILALILY' A
#
# COMPACT_ATOMS: atom_id res chain seq x y z
N MET A 1 19.27 21.70 -3.36
CA MET A 1 18.59 20.90 -2.33
C MET A 1 17.54 21.79 -1.71
N HIS A 2 16.35 21.79 -2.30
CA HIS A 2 15.21 22.49 -1.73
C HIS A 2 14.61 21.67 -0.59
N THR A 3 13.88 22.33 0.30
CA THR A 3 13.21 21.68 1.43
C THR A 3 12.23 20.59 0.99
N ILE A 4 11.69 20.69 -0.23
CA ILE A 4 10.80 19.69 -0.85
C ILE A 4 11.53 18.37 -1.14
N ASP A 5 12.81 18.41 -1.54
CA ASP A 5 13.60 17.21 -1.83
C ASP A 5 13.81 16.37 -0.56
N PHE A 6 14.13 17.04 0.55
CA PHE A 6 14.28 16.40 1.86
C PHE A 6 12.96 15.80 2.37
N LEU A 7 11.83 16.49 2.14
CA LEU A 7 10.50 15.99 2.50
C LEU A 7 10.15 14.73 1.69
N LEU A 8 10.38 14.75 0.37
CA LEU A 8 10.13 13.61 -0.51
C LEU A 8 10.98 12.40 -0.13
N PHE A 9 12.25 12.60 0.20
CA PHE A 9 13.14 11.54 0.64
C PHE A 9 12.59 10.83 1.89
N PHE A 10 12.14 11.60 2.88
CA PHE A 10 11.60 11.03 4.12
C PHE A 10 10.27 10.28 3.89
N VAL A 11 9.36 10.88 3.10
CA VAL A 11 8.08 10.25 2.75
C VAL A 11 8.28 8.97 1.95
N SER A 12 9.28 8.93 1.06
CA SER A 12 9.64 7.74 0.28
C SER A 12 10.07 6.58 1.17
N ILE A 13 11.00 6.83 2.11
CA ILE A 13 11.46 5.81 3.07
C ILE A 13 10.30 5.28 3.91
N PHE A 14 9.43 6.17 4.40
CA PHE A 14 8.27 5.78 5.19
C PHE A 14 7.28 4.90 4.39
N LEU A 15 7.06 5.23 3.12
CA LEU A 15 6.21 4.44 2.22
C LEU A 15 6.80 3.05 1.99
N ILE A 16 8.11 2.94 1.74
CA ILE A 16 8.79 1.64 1.54
C ILE A 16 8.59 0.73 2.76
N ILE A 17 8.77 1.27 3.98
CA ILE A 17 8.55 0.53 5.22
C ILE A 17 7.08 0.10 5.33
N LEU A 18 6.14 0.99 5.03
CA LEU A 18 4.70 0.70 5.06
C LEU A 18 4.34 -0.46 4.12
N VAL A 19 4.83 -0.44 2.87
CA VAL A 19 4.55 -1.45 1.86
C VAL A 19 5.23 -2.78 2.18
N MET A 20 6.45 -2.77 2.71
CA MET A 20 7.14 -4.00 3.16
C MET A 20 6.38 -4.75 4.26
N VAL A 21 5.67 -4.03 5.14
CA VAL A 21 4.86 -4.63 6.20
C VAL A 21 3.53 -5.19 5.67
N GLN A 22 3.12 -4.83 4.45
CA GLN A 22 1.93 -5.40 3.83
C GLN A 22 2.27 -6.79 3.29
N GLU A 23 1.85 -7.84 3.99
CA GLU A 23 1.95 -9.21 3.45
C GLU A 23 1.02 -9.38 2.25
N SER A 24 1.54 -9.96 1.16
CA SER A 24 0.73 -10.38 0.02
C SER A 24 -0.08 -11.61 0.40
N LYS A 25 -1.36 -11.41 0.72
CA LYS A 25 -2.33 -12.49 0.89
C LYS A 25 -2.74 -13.09 -0.46
N ASP A 26 -1.82 -13.79 -1.12
CA ASP A 26 -2.17 -14.68 -2.22
C ASP A 26 -2.23 -16.11 -1.72
N ASP A 27 -3.45 -16.56 -1.40
CA ASP A 27 -3.72 -17.95 -1.03
C ASP A 27 -3.82 -18.81 -2.31
N VAL A 28 -2.64 -19.12 -2.88
CA VAL A 28 -2.48 -19.94 -4.09
C VAL A 28 -3.12 -21.33 -3.96
N ASN A 29 -3.35 -21.80 -2.73
CA ASN A 29 -3.91 -23.12 -2.44
C ASN A 29 -5.42 -23.24 -2.77
N ASN A 30 -6.12 -22.12 -2.88
CA ASN A 30 -7.57 -22.10 -3.11
C ASN A 30 -7.96 -22.04 -4.60
N THR A 31 -6.98 -22.07 -5.51
CA THR A 31 -7.20 -22.09 -6.97
C THR A 31 -7.23 -23.51 -7.54
N PHE A 32 -6.74 -24.52 -6.81
CA PHE A 32 -6.60 -25.89 -7.32
C PHE A 32 -7.76 -26.85 -6.95
N THR A 33 -8.66 -26.48 -6.02
CA THR A 33 -9.59 -27.44 -5.39
C THR A 33 -11.04 -27.44 -5.91
N GLY A 34 -11.41 -26.60 -6.88
CA GLY A 34 -12.53 -26.83 -7.82
C GLY A 34 -13.97 -27.05 -7.30
N GLU A 35 -14.23 -27.21 -6.01
CA GLU A 35 -15.57 -27.50 -5.49
C GLU A 35 -15.79 -26.80 -4.14
N LYS A 36 -16.64 -25.77 -4.12
CA LYS A 36 -17.43 -25.34 -2.94
C LYS A 36 -16.73 -24.54 -1.82
N SER A 37 -15.70 -23.74 -2.08
CA SER A 37 -15.06 -22.88 -1.05
C SER A 37 -15.15 -21.35 -1.29
N ASP A 38 -15.77 -20.89 -2.38
CA ASP A 38 -15.80 -19.44 -2.70
C ASP A 38 -16.65 -18.59 -1.73
N LEU A 39 -17.57 -19.19 -0.97
CA LEU A 39 -18.45 -18.49 -0.03
C LEU A 39 -17.79 -18.14 1.32
N PHE A 40 -16.60 -18.66 1.60
CA PHE A 40 -15.79 -18.30 2.78
C PHE A 40 -14.46 -17.64 2.44
N LYS A 41 -14.20 -17.43 1.15
CA LYS A 41 -12.95 -16.87 0.61
C LYS A 41 -12.87 -15.36 0.78
N ASN A 42 -14.02 -14.69 0.77
CA ASN A 42 -14.17 -13.30 1.19
C ASN A 42 -14.23 -13.20 2.72
N GLN A 43 -13.22 -13.71 3.44
CA GLN A 43 -13.05 -13.28 4.82
C GLN A 43 -12.74 -11.79 4.79
N LYS A 44 -13.75 -10.99 5.13
CA LYS A 44 -13.68 -9.54 5.32
C LYS A 44 -12.33 -9.21 5.95
N GLN A 45 -11.50 -8.41 5.28
CA GLN A 45 -10.26 -7.89 5.87
C GLN A 45 -10.61 -7.26 7.23
N ARG A 46 -10.20 -7.89 8.33
CA ARG A 46 -10.60 -7.47 9.68
C ARG A 46 -9.56 -6.52 10.26
N GLY A 47 -10.05 -5.34 10.66
CA GLY A 47 -9.38 -4.41 11.57
C GLY A 47 -8.05 -3.88 11.07
N ALA A 48 -6.96 -4.41 11.61
CA ALA A 48 -5.61 -3.91 11.40
C ALA A 48 -5.18 -3.94 9.93
N GLU A 49 -5.57 -4.99 9.20
CA GLU A 49 -5.14 -5.19 7.82
C GLU A 49 -5.83 -4.23 6.83
N LEU A 50 -7.12 -3.95 7.05
CA LEU A 50 -7.85 -2.96 6.26
C LEU A 50 -7.32 -1.54 6.53
N VAL A 51 -6.95 -1.24 7.78
CA VAL A 51 -6.36 0.05 8.14
C VAL A 51 -4.97 0.19 7.51
N LEU A 52 -4.13 -0.84 7.59
CA LEU A 52 -2.79 -0.85 6.98
C LEU A 52 -2.88 -0.65 5.46
N ALA A 53 -3.81 -1.34 4.79
CA ALA A 53 -4.05 -1.17 3.36
C ALA A 53 -4.48 0.27 3.00
N ARG A 54 -5.44 0.83 3.74
CA ARG A 54 -5.91 2.21 3.51
C ARG A 54 -4.83 3.26 3.77
N VAL A 55 -4.04 3.09 4.82
CA VAL A 55 -2.94 4.00 5.16
C VAL A 55 -1.89 3.99 4.04
N SER A 56 -1.46 2.82 3.55
CA SER A 56 -0.49 2.78 2.45
C SER A 56 -1.03 3.35 1.15
N ILE A 57 -2.31 3.15 0.83
CA ILE A 57 -2.93 3.80 -0.32
C ILE A 57 -2.91 5.32 -0.15
N ALA A 58 -3.30 5.83 1.01
CA ALA A 58 -3.28 7.27 1.30
C ALA A 58 -1.86 7.86 1.24
N THR A 59 -0.87 7.17 1.83
CA THR A 59 0.54 7.56 1.79
C THR A 59 1.11 7.50 0.37
N SER A 60 0.71 6.52 -0.43
CA SER A 60 1.12 6.39 -1.84
C SER A 60 0.57 7.54 -2.70
N ILE A 61 -0.71 7.88 -2.54
CA ILE A 61 -1.31 9.03 -3.23
C ILE A 61 -0.61 10.33 -2.81
N ALA A 62 -0.34 10.50 -1.51
CA ALA A 62 0.37 11.68 -1.01
C ALA A 62 1.79 11.78 -1.59
N PHE A 63 2.51 10.66 -1.69
CA PHE A 63 3.85 10.62 -2.30
C PHE A 63 3.80 11.01 -3.78
N ILE A 64 2.88 10.44 -4.55
CA ILE A 64 2.71 10.78 -5.98
C ILE A 64 2.37 12.27 -6.13
N GLY A 65 1.47 12.80 -5.30
CA GLY A 65 1.11 14.22 -5.30
C GLY A 65 2.30 15.13 -5.02
N LEU A 66 3.10 14.80 -4.01
CA LEU A 66 4.33 15.53 -3.68
C LEU A 66 5.40 15.42 -4.78
N ALA A 67 5.52 14.25 -5.41
CA ALA A 67 6.47 14.03 -6.51
C ALA A 67 6.11 14.85 -7.74
N ILE A 68 4.82 14.90 -8.09
CA ILE A 68 4.32 15.73 -9.19
C ILE A 68 4.48 17.22 -8.85
N LEU A 69 4.19 17.63 -7.61
CA LEU A 69 4.39 19.00 -7.18
C LEU A 69 5.86 19.42 -7.32
N ALA A 70 6.79 18.57 -6.87
CA ALA A 70 8.22 18.82 -7.02
C ALA A 70 8.63 18.94 -8.49
N LEU A 71 8.10 18.08 -9.38
CA LEU A 71 8.36 18.13 -10.82
C LEU A 71 7.81 19.39 -11.51
N ILE A 72 6.69 19.93 -11.03
CA ILE A 72 6.09 21.14 -11.62
C ILE A 72 6.79 22.41 -11.10
N LEU A 73 7.20 22.39 -9.83
CA LEU A 73 7.81 23.54 -9.16
C LEU A 73 9.30 23.71 -9.47
N TYR A 74 9.97 22.65 -9.93
CA TYR A 74 11.40 22.61 -10.29
C TYR A 74 11.61 22.02 -11.69
#